data_AF-A0A7V2CNV9-F1
#
_entry.id   AF-A0A7V2CNV9-F1
#
_cell.length_a   1.000
_cell.length_b   1.000
_cell.length_c   1.000
_cell.angle_alpha   90.00
_cell.angle_beta   90.00
_cell.angle_gamma   90.00
#
_symmetry.space_group_name_H-M   'P 1'
#
loop_
_entity.id
_entity.type
_entity.pdbx_description
1 polymer ?
#
loop_
_entity_poly.entity_id
_entity_poly.type
_entity_poly.pdbx_seq_one_letter_code
_entity_poly.pdbx_strand_id
1 'polypeptide(L)'
;PCLNNLTGAYMQRRWDTWVEIHPQTAEQQGIGDGQRVVVSTPRGAMELRAKISAGVMPGVLAVPFGFGHEYEGRWVARGGGNPARIVVPQEDPIAGAPFWNDTPASMAAI
;
A
#
# COMPACT_ATOMS: atom_id res chain seq x y z
N PRO A 1 2.80 -8.09 -21.01
CA PRO A 1 2.57 -7.40 -19.72
C PRO A 1 1.09 -7.03 -19.56
N CYS A 2 0.19 -8.00 -19.78
CA CYS A 2 -1.24 -7.73 -19.89
C CYS A 2 -1.86 -7.48 -18.51
N LEU A 3 -1.46 -8.25 -17.48
CA LEU A 3 -1.97 -8.09 -16.13
C LEU A 3 -1.63 -6.71 -15.53
N ASN A 4 -0.37 -6.27 -15.60
CA ASN A 4 0.07 -4.96 -15.09
C ASN A 4 -0.59 -3.76 -15.81
N ASN A 5 -1.11 -3.96 -17.02
CA ASN A 5 -1.88 -2.93 -17.72
C ASN A 5 -3.35 -2.87 -17.27
N LEU A 6 -3.86 -3.95 -16.66
CA LEU A 6 -5.22 -4.08 -16.15
C LEU A 6 -5.32 -3.79 -14.64
N THR A 7 -4.24 -4.02 -13.88
CA THR A 7 -4.18 -3.73 -12.44
C THR A 7 -4.57 -2.28 -12.18
N GLY A 8 -5.40 -2.07 -11.15
CA GLY A 8 -5.77 -0.73 -10.70
C GLY A 8 -6.61 0.05 -11.71
N ALA A 9 -7.29 -0.59 -12.68
CA ALA A 9 -8.18 0.09 -13.62
C ALA A 9 -9.25 0.94 -12.91
N TYR A 10 -9.83 0.40 -11.83
CA TYR A 10 -10.79 1.11 -10.98
C TYR A 10 -10.15 2.28 -10.21
N MET A 11 -8.88 2.15 -9.81
CA MET A 11 -8.11 3.20 -9.13
C MET A 11 -7.39 4.16 -10.09
N GLN A 12 -7.47 3.90 -11.40
CA GLN A 12 -6.71 4.58 -12.45
C GLN A 12 -5.20 4.62 -12.16
N ARG A 13 -4.68 3.56 -11.53
CA ARG A 13 -3.24 3.37 -11.23
C ARG A 13 -2.75 2.16 -12.00
N ARG A 14 -1.55 2.25 -12.58
CA ARG A 14 -0.90 1.14 -13.30
C ARG A 14 0.60 1.22 -13.04
N TRP A 15 1.26 0.06 -12.98
CA TRP A 15 2.72 -0.04 -12.83
C TRP A 15 3.29 0.66 -11.58
N ASP A 16 2.50 0.86 -10.55
CA ASP A 16 2.91 1.58 -9.33
C ASP A 16 2.15 1.00 -8.13
N THR A 17 2.73 1.18 -6.94
CA THR A 17 2.06 0.88 -5.66
C THR A 17 1.48 2.17 -5.12
N TRP A 18 0.25 2.13 -4.60
CA TRP A 18 -0.41 3.26 -3.96
C TRP A 18 -0.92 2.85 -2.57
N VAL A 19 -1.36 3.82 -1.78
CA VAL A 19 -2.08 3.57 -0.54
C VAL A 19 -3.49 4.11 -0.67
N GLU A 20 -4.48 3.27 -0.41
CA GLU A 20 -5.88 3.64 -0.39
C GLU A 20 -6.25 4.16 1.00
N ILE A 21 -6.92 5.31 1.01
CA ILE A 21 -7.28 6.03 2.23
C ILE A 21 -8.76 6.41 2.15
N HIS A 22 -9.49 6.15 3.23
CA HIS A 22 -10.89 6.56 3.34
C HIS A 22 -11.01 8.09 3.34
N PRO A 23 -12.01 8.70 2.67
CA PRO A 23 -12.18 10.17 2.61
C PRO A 23 -12.14 10.86 3.97
N GLN A 24 -12.82 10.28 4.98
CA GLN A 24 -12.81 10.82 6.35
C GLN A 24 -11.40 10.86 6.96
N THR A 25 -10.60 9.81 6.78
CA THR A 25 -9.24 9.74 7.31
C THR A 25 -8.32 10.68 6.54
N ALA A 26 -8.51 10.80 5.23
CA ALA A 26 -7.78 11.74 4.40
C ALA A 26 -8.04 13.19 4.83
N GLU A 27 -9.31 13.55 5.08
CA GLU A 27 -9.71 14.88 5.56
C GLU A 27 -9.12 15.20 6.93
N GLN A 28 -9.21 14.26 7.89
CA GLN A 28 -8.65 14.42 9.23
C GLN A 28 -7.13 14.64 9.21
N GLN A 29 -6.43 14.07 8.24
CA GLN A 29 -4.98 14.15 8.10
C GLN A 29 -4.51 15.20 7.07
N GLY A 30 -5.45 15.92 6.42
CA GLY A 30 -5.12 16.92 5.41
C GLY A 30 -4.47 16.35 4.14
N ILE A 31 -4.80 15.11 3.75
CA ILE A 31 -4.21 14.40 2.61
C ILE A 31 -5.13 14.47 1.39
N GLY A 32 -4.59 14.92 0.26
CA GLY A 32 -5.28 14.97 -1.03
C GLY A 32 -5.10 13.71 -1.89
N ASP A 33 -5.99 13.51 -2.87
CA ASP A 33 -5.85 12.41 -3.84
C ASP A 33 -4.57 12.59 -4.68
N GLY A 34 -3.77 11.55 -4.79
CA GLY A 34 -2.51 11.55 -5.53
C GLY A 34 -1.32 12.22 -4.85
N GLN A 35 -1.50 12.78 -3.66
CA GLN A 35 -0.42 13.31 -2.83
C GLN A 35 0.57 12.21 -2.46
N ARG A 36 1.86 12.56 -2.31
CA ARG A 36 2.86 11.63 -1.81
C ARG A 36 2.80 11.58 -0.29
N VAL A 37 2.84 10.37 0.25
CA VAL A 37 2.80 10.12 1.68
C VAL A 37 3.86 9.08 2.04
N VAL A 38 4.42 9.19 3.24
CA VAL A 38 5.25 8.14 3.84
C VAL A 38 4.36 7.31 4.73
N VAL A 39 4.22 6.02 4.42
CA VAL A 39 3.59 5.03 5.31
C VAL A 39 4.69 4.40 6.16
N SER A 40 4.56 4.52 7.48
CA SER A 40 5.54 4.04 8.45
C SER A 40 4.95 2.97 9.34
N THR A 41 5.77 1.98 9.67
CA THR A 41 5.47 0.85 10.54
C THR A 41 6.65 0.62 11.49
N PRO A 42 6.51 -0.20 12.54
CA PRO A 42 7.66 -0.59 13.37
C PRO A 42 8.81 -1.26 12.60
N ARG A 43 8.52 -1.89 11.45
CA ARG A 43 9.53 -2.57 10.64
C ARG A 43 10.26 -1.65 9.66
N GLY A 44 9.67 -0.51 9.30
CA GLY A 44 10.22 0.42 8.34
C GLY A 44 9.17 1.33 7.70
N ALA A 45 9.58 2.09 6.68
CA ALA A 45 8.71 3.04 6.01
C ALA A 45 8.80 2.92 4.48
N MET A 46 7.78 3.43 3.79
CA MET A 46 7.66 3.42 2.35
C MET A 46 6.95 4.67 1.83
N GLU A 47 7.50 5.29 0.78
CA GLU A 47 6.82 6.37 0.07
C GLU A 47 5.80 5.80 -0.92
N LEU A 48 4.56 6.26 -0.83
CA LEU A 48 3.45 5.85 -1.69
C LEU A 48 2.65 7.07 -2.14
N ARG A 49 1.88 6.92 -3.21
CA ARG A 49 0.87 7.92 -3.59
C ARG A 49 -0.45 7.57 -2.91
N ALA A 50 -1.08 8.56 -2.30
CA ALA A 50 -2.42 8.45 -1.77
C ALA A 50 -3.42 8.22 -2.92
N LYS A 51 -4.40 7.36 -2.66
CA LYS A 51 -5.61 7.21 -3.45
C LYS A 51 -6.81 7.31 -2.53
N ILE A 52 -7.61 8.36 -2.66
CA ILE A 52 -8.82 8.51 -1.84
C ILE A 52 -9.90 7.58 -2.40
N SER A 53 -10.44 6.70 -1.55
CA SER A 53 -11.45 5.72 -1.93
C SER A 53 -12.36 5.38 -0.76
N ALA A 54 -13.67 5.38 -0.98
CA ALA A 54 -14.65 4.92 0.01
C ALA A 54 -14.71 3.38 0.13
N GLY A 55 -13.90 2.64 -0.64
CA GLY A 55 -13.82 1.18 -0.60
C GLY A 55 -12.97 0.62 0.56
N VAL A 56 -12.17 1.47 1.22
CA VAL A 56 -11.39 1.10 2.41
C VAL A 56 -12.08 1.64 3.66
N MET A 57 -12.00 0.91 4.78
CA MET A 57 -12.60 1.36 6.04
C MET A 57 -11.91 2.63 6.60
N PRO A 58 -12.64 3.53 7.28
CA PRO A 58 -12.04 4.62 8.03
C PRO A 58 -10.96 4.13 9.00
N GLY A 59 -9.81 4.82 9.04
CA GLY A 59 -8.68 4.48 9.92
C GLY A 59 -7.78 3.35 9.41
N VAL A 60 -8.09 2.75 8.25
CA VAL A 60 -7.29 1.67 7.65
C VAL A 60 -6.54 2.19 6.43
N LEU A 61 -5.27 1.79 6.31
CA LEU A 61 -4.44 1.99 5.12
C LEU A 61 -4.39 0.68 4.33
N ALA A 62 -4.94 0.66 3.12
CA ALA A 62 -4.89 -0.51 2.25
C ALA A 62 -3.85 -0.31 1.15
N VAL A 63 -2.90 -1.24 1.05
CA VAL A 63 -1.83 -1.20 0.03
C VAL A 63 -1.92 -2.49 -0.80
N PRO A 64 -2.07 -2.40 -2.14
CA PRO A 64 -2.12 -3.58 -2.98
C PRO A 64 -0.77 -4.31 -2.99
N PHE A 65 -0.84 -5.64 -2.97
CA PHE A 65 0.33 -6.50 -3.07
C PHE A 65 0.61 -6.91 -4.54
N GLY A 66 1.88 -7.05 -4.90
CA GLY A 66 2.29 -7.56 -6.23
C GLY A 66 3.22 -6.64 -7.05
N PHE A 67 3.52 -5.44 -6.56
CA PHE A 67 4.53 -4.53 -7.13
C PHE A 67 5.77 -4.44 -6.21
N GLY A 68 6.83 -3.77 -6.69
CA GLY A 68 8.08 -3.60 -5.94
C GLY A 68 8.98 -4.84 -5.88
N HIS A 69 8.93 -5.68 -6.90
CA HIS A 69 9.90 -6.76 -7.07
C HIS A 69 11.29 -6.18 -7.33
N GLU A 70 12.34 -6.81 -6.77
CA GLU A 70 13.73 -6.35 -6.91
C GLU A 70 14.58 -7.27 -7.80
N TYR A 71 14.13 -8.51 -7.99
CA TYR A 71 14.86 -9.54 -8.71
C TYR A 71 14.19 -9.84 -10.05
N GLU A 72 15.03 -9.96 -11.07
CA GLU A 72 14.82 -10.51 -12.42
C GLU A 72 13.45 -10.33 -13.09
N GLY A 73 13.48 -9.78 -14.30
CA GLY A 73 12.34 -9.72 -15.21
C GLY A 73 12.22 -8.36 -15.87
N ARG A 74 12.03 -8.35 -17.20
CA ARG A 74 11.96 -7.13 -18.02
C ARG A 74 10.89 -6.10 -17.61
N TRP A 75 9.99 -6.48 -16.71
CA TRP A 75 8.83 -5.70 -16.25
C TRP A 75 8.89 -5.35 -14.75
N VAL A 76 9.93 -5.79 -14.04
CA VAL A 76 10.09 -5.65 -12.59
C VAL A 76 10.55 -4.24 -12.19
N ALA A 77 11.48 -3.64 -12.94
CA ALA A 77 12.08 -2.34 -12.62
C ALA A 77 11.20 -1.11 -12.92
N ARG A 78 9.86 -1.26 -13.01
CA ARG A 78 8.98 -0.19 -13.54
C ARG A 78 8.21 0.61 -12.50
N GLY A 79 8.34 0.33 -11.21
CA GLY A 79 7.81 1.20 -10.15
C GLY A 79 7.12 0.45 -9.01
N GLY A 80 6.69 1.23 -8.02
CA GLY A 80 6.04 0.76 -6.80
C GLY A 80 7.01 0.25 -5.73
N GLY A 81 6.49 0.14 -4.50
CA GLY A 81 7.15 -0.49 -3.37
C GLY A 81 6.45 -1.78 -2.95
N ASN A 82 7.21 -2.71 -2.37
CA ASN A 82 6.70 -3.98 -1.88
C ASN A 82 6.30 -3.88 -0.39
N PRO A 83 4.99 -3.89 -0.05
CA PRO A 83 4.55 -3.71 1.33
C PRO A 83 5.02 -4.82 2.28
N ALA A 84 5.42 -6.01 1.78
CA ALA A 84 6.01 -7.05 2.63
C ALA A 84 7.33 -6.63 3.30
N ARG A 85 7.97 -5.55 2.83
CA ARG A 85 9.15 -4.98 3.49
C ARG A 85 8.83 -4.23 4.78
N ILE A 86 7.60 -3.73 4.94
CA ILE A 86 7.16 -2.92 6.08
C ILE A 86 6.09 -3.61 6.94
N VAL A 87 5.39 -4.64 6.43
CA VAL A 87 4.46 -5.44 7.24
C VAL A 87 5.23 -6.20 8.33
N VAL A 88 4.78 -6.11 9.58
CA VAL A 88 5.37 -6.84 10.70
C VAL A 88 4.92 -8.31 10.58
N PRO A 89 5.85 -9.29 10.51
CA PRO A 89 5.49 -10.69 10.49
C PRO A 89 4.77 -11.07 11.77
N GLN A 90 3.56 -11.58 11.64
CA GLN A 90 2.74 -12.07 12.73
C GLN A 90 2.17 -13.43 12.32
N GLU A 91 1.91 -14.30 13.29
CA GLU A 91 1.39 -15.65 13.06
C GLU A 91 0.23 -15.93 14.01
N ASP A 92 -0.73 -16.73 13.55
CA ASP A 92 -1.80 -17.27 14.38
C ASP A 92 -1.19 -18.20 15.45
N PRO A 93 -1.38 -17.91 16.75
CA PRO A 93 -0.77 -18.70 17.82
C PRO A 93 -1.30 -20.14 17.90
N ILE A 94 -2.45 -20.44 17.29
CA ILE A 94 -3.08 -21.76 17.25
C ILE A 94 -2.78 -22.46 15.92
N ALA A 95 -2.96 -21.76 14.80
CA ALA A 95 -2.88 -22.36 13.47
C ALA A 95 -1.51 -22.22 12.77
N GLY A 96 -0.64 -21.32 13.25
CA GLY A 96 0.64 -21.00 12.61
C GLY A 96 0.51 -20.28 11.26
N ALA A 97 -0.69 -19.79 10.92
CA ALA A 97 -0.95 -19.10 9.66
C ALA A 97 -0.39 -17.66 9.69
N PRO A 98 0.19 -17.15 8.60
CA PRO A 98 0.73 -15.79 8.57
C PRO A 98 -0.39 -14.74 8.57
N PHE A 99 -0.27 -13.74 9.43
CA PHE A 99 -1.10 -12.54 9.42
C PHE A 99 -0.42 -11.42 8.62
N TRP A 100 -1.07 -11.04 7.52
CA TRP A 100 -0.66 -9.93 6.66
C TRP A 100 -1.38 -8.63 7.01
N ASN A 101 -2.51 -8.76 7.67
CA ASN A 101 -3.36 -7.66 8.12
C ASN A 101 -3.04 -7.39 9.60
N ASP A 102 -3.34 -6.19 10.09
CA ASP A 102 -3.10 -5.77 11.49
C ASP A 102 -1.66 -5.37 11.84
N THR A 103 -0.91 -4.85 10.85
CA THR A 103 0.31 -4.09 11.18
C THR A 103 -0.08 -2.66 11.54
N PRO A 104 0.23 -2.17 12.76
CA PRO A 104 0.01 -0.77 13.10
C PRO A 104 0.87 0.10 12.19
N ALA A 105 0.25 1.09 11.56
CA ALA A 105 0.88 1.99 10.62
C ALA A 105 0.47 3.43 10.89
N SER A 106 1.38 4.36 10.62
CA SER A 106 1.12 5.79 10.57
C SER A 106 1.41 6.32 9.17
N MET A 107 0.88 7.49 8.84
CA MET A 107 1.26 8.16 7.60
C MET A 107 1.49 9.66 7.81
N ALA A 108 2.36 10.22 6.98
CA ALA A 108 2.62 11.65 6.90
C ALA A 108 2.73 12.10 5.44
N ALA A 109 2.22 13.29 5.14
CA ALA A 109 2.42 13.93 3.85
C ALA A 109 3.90 14.30 3.61
N ILE A 110 4.32 14.28 2.35
CA ILE A 110 5.62 14.78 1.87
C ILE A 110 5.43 16.14 1.20
#